data_AF-A0A6G2FZD6-F1
#
_entry.id   AF-A0A6G2FZD6-F1
#
_cell.length_a   1.000
_cell.length_b   1.000
_cell.length_c   1.000
_cell.angle_alpha   90.00
_cell.angle_beta   90.00
_cell.angle_gamma   90.00
#
_symmetry.space_group_name_H-M   'P 1'
#
loop_
_entity.id
_entity.type
_entity.pdbx_description
1 polymer ?
#
loop_
_entity_poly.entity_id
_entity_poly.type
_entity_poly.pdbx_seq_one_letter_code
_entity_poly.pdbx_strand_id
1 'polypeptide(L)'
;MSDTRRRAVVAAVVGVVGASVGIAGAGHVYLREWRRAVAWFTFVLGVGLVLLSVFTDPAALTWESIGDLPSVVTAPLFVLLFLSTFDAYYVGVRGPQTDDGVRCPACRGELDPEMTFCPWCATEFGHEPRSPAEFDADEGRSKAE
;
A
#
# COMPACT_ATOMS: atom_id res chain seq x y z
N MET A 1 12.22 2.72 9.41
CA MET A 1 11.82 4.07 8.90
C MET A 1 12.25 4.34 7.45
N SER A 2 13.51 4.08 7.06
CA SER A 2 14.00 4.35 5.69
C SER A 2 13.34 3.46 4.63
N ASP A 3 13.04 2.20 4.96
CA ASP A 3 12.50 1.23 4.01
C ASP A 3 11.02 1.49 3.68
N THR A 4 10.20 1.86 4.68
CA THR A 4 8.81 2.28 4.50
C THR A 4 8.70 3.53 3.61
N ARG A 5 9.60 4.52 3.83
CA ARG A 5 9.64 5.73 3.02
C ARG A 5 10.04 5.44 1.57
N ARG A 6 10.99 4.54 1.33
CA ARG A 6 11.36 4.07 -0.01
C ARG A 6 10.21 3.37 -0.72
N ARG A 7 9.53 2.44 -0.04
CA ARG A 7 8.37 1.71 -0.58
C ARG A 7 7.22 2.65 -0.94
N ALA A 8 6.94 3.66 -0.12
CA ALA A 8 5.93 4.69 -0.40
C ALA A 8 6.29 5.56 -1.62
N VAL A 9 7.56 5.95 -1.77
CA VAL A 9 8.02 6.71 -2.94
C VAL A 9 7.95 5.87 -4.21
N VAL A 10 8.33 4.59 -4.15
CA VAL A 10 8.22 3.67 -5.30
C VAL A 10 6.76 3.47 -5.68
N ALA A 11 5.85 3.27 -4.71
CA ALA A 11 4.42 3.14 -4.98
C ALA A 11 3.82 4.40 -5.62
N ALA A 12 4.23 5.59 -5.17
CA ALA A 12 3.81 6.85 -5.76
C ALA A 12 4.34 7.01 -7.20
N VAL A 13 5.61 6.69 -7.44
CA VAL A 13 6.22 6.74 -8.79
C VAL A 13 5.53 5.75 -9.73
N VAL A 14 5.29 4.52 -9.29
CA VAL A 14 4.60 3.50 -10.08
C VAL A 14 3.14 3.89 -10.32
N GLY A 15 2.47 4.52 -9.35
CA GLY A 15 1.13 5.10 -9.50
C GLY A 15 1.08 6.19 -10.56
N VAL A 16 2.02 7.13 -10.53
CA VAL A 16 2.15 8.20 -11.54
C VAL A 16 2.45 7.64 -12.93
N VAL A 17 3.32 6.63 -13.03
CA VAL A 17 3.65 5.98 -14.31
C VAL A 17 2.44 5.20 -14.85
N GLY A 18 1.73 4.47 -13.99
CA GLY A 18 0.49 3.78 -14.38
C GLY A 18 -0.60 4.75 -14.83
N ALA A 19 -0.76 5.86 -14.11
CA ALA A 19 -1.67 6.96 -14.45
C ALA A 19 -1.36 7.54 -15.84
N SER A 20 -0.09 7.74 -16.17
CA SER A 20 0.32 8.20 -17.51
C SER A 20 0.05 7.20 -18.64
N VAL A 21 -0.14 5.93 -18.32
CA VAL A 21 -0.49 4.86 -19.29
C VAL A 21 -2.01 4.55 -19.26
N GLY A 22 -2.80 5.28 -18.48
CA GLY A 22 -4.25 5.03 -18.31
C GLY A 22 -4.58 3.83 -17.41
N ILE A 23 -3.58 3.24 -16.76
CA ILE A 23 -3.75 2.15 -15.80
C ILE A 23 -3.86 2.78 -14.41
N ALA A 24 -5.06 3.26 -14.08
CA ALA A 24 -5.38 3.65 -12.72
C ALA A 24 -5.18 2.45 -11.77
N GLY A 25 -4.46 2.65 -10.66
CA GLY A 25 -4.22 1.62 -9.66
C GLY A 25 -2.89 0.85 -9.72
N ALA A 26 -1.95 1.19 -10.63
CA ALA A 26 -0.65 0.51 -10.71
C ALA A 26 0.16 0.57 -9.39
N GLY A 27 0.06 1.67 -8.63
CA GLY A 27 0.68 1.79 -7.30
C GLY A 27 0.09 0.82 -6.27
N HIS A 28 -1.20 0.51 -6.35
CA HIS A 28 -1.87 -0.46 -5.46
C HIS A 28 -1.54 -1.91 -5.83
N VAL A 29 -1.32 -2.20 -7.10
CA VAL A 29 -0.84 -3.51 -7.56
C VAL A 29 0.55 -3.80 -6.97
N TYR A 30 1.44 -2.80 -6.93
CA TYR A 30 2.75 -2.93 -6.28
C TYR A 30 2.64 -3.26 -4.78
N LEU A 31 1.65 -2.69 -4.10
CA LEU A 31 1.38 -2.94 -2.68
C LEU A 31 0.55 -4.22 -2.41
N ARG A 32 0.24 -5.02 -3.46
CA ARG A 32 -0.60 -6.23 -3.41
C ARG A 32 -2.04 -6.03 -2.90
N GLU A 33 -2.55 -4.81 -2.91
CA GLU A 33 -3.93 -4.50 -2.50
C GLU A 33 -4.90 -4.60 -3.67
N TRP A 34 -5.14 -5.83 -4.12
CA TRP A 34 -5.95 -6.15 -5.31
C TRP A 34 -7.35 -5.53 -5.30
N ARG A 35 -8.01 -5.47 -4.14
CA ARG A 35 -9.37 -4.91 -4.02
C ARG A 35 -9.41 -3.41 -4.31
N ARG A 36 -8.41 -2.66 -3.82
CA ARG A 36 -8.29 -1.22 -4.03
C ARG A 36 -7.87 -0.89 -5.46
N ALA A 37 -6.95 -1.67 -6.03
CA ALA A 37 -6.56 -1.54 -7.43
C ALA A 37 -7.77 -1.69 -8.37
N VAL A 38 -8.56 -2.76 -8.20
CA VAL A 38 -9.75 -3.00 -9.02
C VAL A 38 -10.79 -1.89 -8.82
N ALA A 39 -11.05 -1.47 -7.58
CA ALA A 39 -12.02 -0.42 -7.30
C ALA A 39 -11.64 0.93 -7.93
N TRP A 40 -10.37 1.34 -7.84
CA TRP A 40 -9.91 2.58 -8.47
C TRP A 40 -9.93 2.50 -9.99
N PHE A 41 -9.51 1.36 -10.56
CA PHE A 41 -9.55 1.16 -12.00
C PHE A 41 -10.98 1.23 -12.55
N THR A 42 -11.92 0.50 -11.95
CA THR A 42 -13.32 0.52 -12.39
C THR A 42 -13.97 1.88 -12.19
N PHE A 43 -13.63 2.59 -11.11
CA PHE A 43 -14.15 3.92 -10.85
C PHE A 43 -13.67 4.95 -11.88
N VAL A 44 -12.35 5.01 -12.14
CA VAL A 44 -11.78 5.94 -13.14
C VAL A 44 -12.31 5.61 -14.54
N LEU A 45 -12.32 4.33 -14.90
CA LEU A 45 -12.83 3.88 -16.21
C LEU A 45 -14.33 4.17 -16.35
N GLY A 46 -15.13 3.89 -15.32
CA GLY A 46 -16.56 4.16 -15.31
C GLY A 46 -16.88 5.65 -15.43
N VAL A 47 -16.20 6.50 -14.64
CA VAL A 47 -16.37 7.96 -14.72
C VAL A 47 -15.93 8.49 -16.08
N GLY A 48 -14.81 8.01 -16.63
CA GLY A 48 -14.35 8.37 -17.96
C GLY A 48 -15.37 8.01 -19.05
N LEU A 49 -15.94 6.81 -18.99
CA LEU A 49 -16.95 6.36 -19.94
C LEU A 49 -18.23 7.22 -19.88
N VAL A 50 -18.69 7.54 -18.67
CA VAL A 50 -19.88 8.40 -18.46
C VAL A 50 -19.63 9.83 -18.94
N LEU A 51 -18.46 10.41 -18.63
CA LEU A 51 -18.13 11.75 -19.09
C LEU A 51 -18.05 11.81 -20.61
N LEU A 52 -17.39 10.83 -21.23
CA LEU A 52 -17.34 10.74 -22.70
C LEU A 52 -18.73 10.55 -23.31
N SER A 53 -19.60 9.72 -22.72
CA SER A 53 -20.93 9.47 -23.28
C SER A 53 -21.88 10.67 -23.17
N VAL A 54 -21.68 11.53 -22.17
CA VAL A 54 -22.52 12.71 -21.94
C VAL A 54 -22.01 13.94 -22.69
N PHE A 55 -20.68 14.12 -22.77
CA PHE A 55 -20.05 15.35 -23.24
C PHE A 55 -19.34 15.24 -24.59
N THR A 56 -19.23 14.04 -25.16
CA THR A 56 -18.51 13.83 -26.43
C THR A 56 -19.30 12.97 -27.40
N ASP A 57 -19.27 13.34 -28.69
CA ASP A 57 -19.80 12.48 -29.75
C ASP A 57 -18.80 11.34 -30.04
N PRO A 58 -19.21 10.06 -29.91
CA PRO A 58 -18.32 8.93 -30.18
C PRO A 58 -17.80 8.89 -31.62
N ALA A 59 -18.51 9.48 -32.59
CA ALA A 59 -18.03 9.55 -33.98
C ALA A 59 -16.88 10.55 -34.18
N ALA A 60 -16.70 11.50 -33.26
CA ALA A 60 -15.63 12.50 -33.27
C ALA A 60 -14.37 12.06 -32.50
N LEU A 61 -14.44 10.94 -31.77
CA LEU A 61 -13.30 10.38 -31.04
C LEU A 61 -12.39 9.60 -32.00
N THR A 62 -11.22 10.17 -32.29
CA THR A 62 -10.16 9.56 -33.09
C THR A 62 -8.83 9.69 -32.34
N TRP A 63 -7.81 8.94 -32.76
CA TRP A 63 -6.48 9.01 -32.13
C TRP A 63 -5.86 10.41 -32.17
N GLU A 64 -6.21 11.20 -33.19
CA GLU A 64 -5.72 12.57 -33.38
C GLU A 64 -6.45 13.58 -32.48
N SER A 65 -7.73 13.34 -32.16
CA SER A 65 -8.57 14.24 -31.36
C SER A 65 -8.48 14.01 -29.85
N ILE A 66 -7.67 13.06 -29.38
CA ILE A 66 -7.45 12.81 -27.95
C ILE A 66 -6.87 14.05 -27.24
N GLY A 67 -6.04 14.84 -27.92
CA GLY A 67 -5.49 16.08 -27.36
C GLY A 67 -6.51 17.21 -27.16
N ASP A 68 -7.63 17.15 -27.90
CA ASP A 68 -8.66 18.20 -27.93
C ASP A 68 -9.87 17.87 -27.05
N LEU A 69 -9.73 16.89 -26.14
CA LEU A 69 -10.79 16.50 -25.22
C LEU A 69 -11.25 17.71 -24.38
N PRO A 70 -12.57 17.96 -24.28
CA PRO A 70 -13.11 19.07 -23.50
C PRO A 70 -12.59 19.06 -22.05
N SER A 71 -12.22 20.23 -21.54
CA SER A 71 -11.70 20.37 -20.17
C SER A 71 -12.68 19.88 -19.09
N VAL A 72 -13.98 19.90 -19.37
CA VAL A 72 -15.02 19.33 -18.51
C VAL A 72 -14.90 17.80 -18.34
N VAL A 73 -14.27 17.10 -19.29
CA VAL A 73 -13.99 15.66 -19.23
C VAL A 73 -12.59 15.41 -18.65
N THR A 74 -11.58 16.14 -19.14
CA THR A 74 -10.18 15.93 -18.73
C THR A 74 -9.93 16.37 -17.28
N ALA A 75 -10.47 17.51 -16.83
CA ALA A 75 -10.18 18.01 -15.49
C ALA A 75 -10.64 17.06 -14.37
N PRO A 76 -11.88 16.50 -14.38
CA PRO A 76 -12.28 15.52 -13.39
C PRO A 76 -11.42 14.25 -13.40
N LEU A 77 -11.02 13.77 -14.58
CA LEU A 77 -10.13 12.61 -14.70
C LEU A 77 -8.77 12.89 -14.08
N PHE A 78 -8.17 14.06 -14.33
CA PHE A 78 -6.92 14.46 -13.68
C PHE A 78 -7.05 14.53 -12.15
N VAL A 79 -8.18 15.05 -11.65
CA VAL A 79 -8.46 15.07 -10.20
C VAL A 79 -8.56 13.66 -9.64
N LEU A 80 -9.23 12.74 -10.33
CA LEU A 80 -9.34 11.34 -9.92
C LEU A 80 -8.00 10.61 -9.93
N LEU A 81 -7.18 10.82 -10.96
CA LEU A 81 -5.82 10.27 -11.06
C LEU A 81 -4.93 10.79 -9.93
N PHE A 82 -5.04 12.08 -9.60
CA PHE A 82 -4.36 12.68 -8.46
C PHE A 82 -4.82 12.05 -7.14
N LEU A 83 -6.13 11.91 -6.94
CA LEU A 83 -6.70 11.28 -5.74
C LEU A 83 -6.23 9.82 -5.59
N SER A 84 -6.22 9.06 -6.68
CA SER A 84 -5.73 7.67 -6.70
C SER A 84 -4.24 7.59 -6.35
N THR A 85 -3.43 8.52 -6.87
CA THR A 85 -2.00 8.61 -6.52
C THR A 85 -1.82 8.94 -5.04
N PHE A 86 -2.61 9.88 -4.52
CA PHE A 86 -2.57 10.28 -3.12
C PHE A 86 -3.00 9.13 -2.18
N ASP A 87 -4.04 8.38 -2.54
CA ASP A 87 -4.47 7.19 -1.82
C ASP A 87 -3.37 6.12 -1.79
N ALA A 88 -2.73 5.84 -2.92
CA ALA A 88 -1.59 4.91 -2.99
C ALA A 88 -0.40 5.35 -2.13
N TYR A 89 -0.07 6.64 -2.12
CA TYR A 89 0.95 7.19 -1.23
C TYR A 89 0.57 6.98 0.24
N TYR A 90 -0.67 7.28 0.61
CA TYR A 90 -1.14 7.18 1.98
C TYR A 90 -1.16 5.73 2.49
N VAL A 91 -1.61 4.80 1.66
CA VAL A 91 -1.51 3.36 1.91
C VAL A 91 -0.05 2.94 2.10
N GLY A 92 0.85 3.37 1.20
CA GLY A 92 2.27 3.06 1.31
C GLY A 92 2.94 3.59 2.58
N VAL A 93 2.52 4.78 3.05
CA VAL A 93 2.99 5.39 4.31
C VAL A 93 2.47 4.64 5.54
N ARG A 94 1.21 4.19 5.52
CA ARG A 94 0.64 3.37 6.61
C ARG A 94 1.30 2.00 6.72
N GLY A 95 1.97 1.55 5.67
CA GLY A 95 2.62 0.24 5.61
C GLY A 95 1.59 -0.88 5.45
N PRO A 96 2.04 -2.10 5.13
CA PRO A 96 1.15 -3.26 5.11
C PRO A 96 0.50 -3.40 6.49
N GLN A 97 -0.82 -3.36 6.56
CA GLN A 97 -1.55 -3.93 7.68
C GLN A 97 -1.29 -5.43 7.59
N THR A 98 -0.23 -5.91 8.26
CA THR A 98 0.05 -7.33 8.36
C THR A 98 -1.05 -7.93 9.23
N ASP A 99 -2.13 -8.34 8.56
CA ASP A 99 -3.03 -9.41 9.02
C ASP A 99 -2.33 -10.78 8.96
N ASP A 100 -1.01 -10.79 8.72
CA ASP A 100 -0.09 -11.85 9.10
C ASP A 100 0.20 -11.76 10.61
N GLY A 101 -0.85 -11.63 11.43
CA GLY A 101 -0.72 -11.98 12.84
C GLY A 101 -0.26 -13.42 12.89
N VAL A 102 0.89 -13.66 13.52
CA VAL A 102 1.34 -15.01 13.79
C VAL A 102 0.18 -15.70 14.49
N ARG A 103 -0.21 -16.91 14.07
CA ARG A 103 -1.28 -17.61 14.79
C ARG A 103 -0.66 -18.42 15.91
N CYS A 104 -1.25 -18.34 17.10
CA CYS A 104 -0.82 -19.17 18.20
C CYS A 104 -0.91 -20.66 17.81
N PRO A 105 0.16 -21.46 17.93
CA PRO A 105 0.13 -22.87 17.56
C PRO A 105 -0.81 -23.71 18.44
N ALA A 106 -1.13 -23.22 19.65
CA ALA A 106 -2.00 -23.92 20.59
C ALA A 106 -3.50 -23.66 20.32
N CYS A 107 -3.91 -22.39 20.18
CA CYS A 107 -5.33 -22.01 20.09
C CYS A 107 -5.73 -21.38 18.75
N ARG A 108 -4.77 -21.06 17.88
CA ARG A 108 -4.93 -20.35 16.59
C ARG A 108 -5.48 -18.92 16.67
N GLY A 109 -5.53 -18.32 17.86
CA GLY A 109 -5.80 -16.90 18.02
C GLY A 109 -4.71 -16.04 17.39
N GLU A 110 -5.09 -14.82 17.01
CA GLU A 110 -4.18 -13.77 16.56
C GLU A 110 -3.10 -13.52 17.63
N LEU A 111 -1.83 -13.65 17.28
CA LEU A 111 -0.69 -13.45 18.17
C LEU A 111 0.20 -12.34 17.60
N ASP A 112 0.44 -11.34 18.44
CA ASP A 112 1.46 -10.31 18.21
C ASP A 112 2.86 -10.91 18.51
N PRO A 113 3.80 -10.89 17.56
CA PRO A 113 5.14 -11.45 17.74
C PRO A 113 5.99 -10.74 18.80
N GLU A 114 5.61 -9.54 19.26
CA GLU A 114 6.30 -8.86 20.37
C GLU A 114 5.83 -9.35 21.76
N MET A 115 4.73 -10.09 21.83
CA MET A 115 4.18 -10.64 23.08
C MET A 115 4.82 -11.99 23.42
N THR A 116 5.32 -12.12 24.65
CA THR A 116 5.91 -13.36 25.17
C THR A 116 4.86 -14.40 25.61
N PHE A 117 3.59 -14.04 25.56
CA PHE A 117 2.46 -14.88 25.93
C PHE A 117 1.27 -14.65 24.99
N CYS A 118 0.40 -15.65 24.86
CA CYS A 118 -0.82 -15.54 24.07
C CYS A 118 -1.97 -14.92 24.90
N PRO A 119 -2.56 -13.78 24.50
CA PRO A 119 -3.67 -13.16 25.24
C PRO A 119 -4.96 -13.99 25.31
N TRP A 120 -5.13 -14.94 24.40
CA TRP A 120 -6.37 -15.70 24.25
C TRP A 120 -6.43 -16.95 25.12
N CYS A 121 -5.32 -17.69 25.18
CA CYS A 121 -5.24 -18.97 25.88
C CYS A 121 -4.18 -18.99 26.98
N ALA A 122 -3.51 -17.85 27.23
CA ALA A 122 -2.45 -17.69 28.22
C ALA A 122 -1.25 -18.64 28.04
N THR A 123 -1.02 -19.17 26.83
CA THR A 123 0.17 -19.97 26.54
C THR A 123 1.40 -19.07 26.44
N GLU A 124 2.43 -19.37 27.23
CA GLU A 124 3.72 -18.68 27.20
C GLU A 124 4.62 -19.26 26.08
N PHE A 125 5.38 -18.40 25.41
CA PHE A 125 6.37 -18.80 24.41
C PHE A 125 7.76 -18.68 25.01
N GLY A 126 8.52 -19.77 25.00
CA GLY A 126 9.89 -19.76 25.49
C GLY A 126 10.76 -18.85 24.62
N HIS A 127 11.22 -17.73 25.19
CA HIS A 127 12.33 -16.99 24.61
C HIS A 127 13.57 -17.89 24.72
N GLU A 128 14.22 -18.20 23.60
CA GLU A 128 15.54 -18.84 23.68
C GLU A 128 16.45 -17.85 24.44
N PRO A 129 16.96 -18.22 25.63
CA PRO A 129 17.70 -17.29 26.45
C PRO A 129 18.94 -16.82 25.69
N ARG A 130 19.24 -15.51 25.77
CA ARG A 130 20.51 -14.96 25.30
C ARG A 130 21.65 -15.84 25.81
N SER A 131 22.53 -16.24 24.91
CA SER A 131 23.71 -17.04 25.21
C SER A 131 24.50 -16.42 26.38
N PRO A 132 24.94 -17.20 27.37
CA PRO A 132 25.74 -16.72 28.50
C PRO A 132 26.98 -15.91 28.08
N ALA A 133 27.49 -16.11 26.85
CA ALA A 133 28.63 -15.39 26.30
C ALA A 133 28.41 -13.86 26.16
N GLU A 134 27.16 -13.39 26.14
CA GLU A 134 26.84 -11.95 26.03
C GLU A 134 26.74 -11.26 27.41
N PHE A 135 26.50 -12.03 28.49
CA PHE A 135 26.40 -11.52 29.86
C PHE A 135 27.78 -11.14 30.44
N ASP A 136 28.80 -11.94 30.15
CA ASP A 136 30.18 -11.71 30.63
C ASP A 136 30.83 -10.45 30.00
N ALA A 137 30.37 -10.05 28.81
CA ALA A 137 30.89 -8.87 28.10
C ALA A 137 30.42 -7.54 28.70
N ASP A 138 29.26 -7.51 29.37
CA ASP A 138 28.67 -6.31 29.97
C ASP A 138 29.15 -6.11 31.43
N GLU A 139 29.24 -7.20 32.20
CA GLU A 139 29.82 -7.19 33.54
C GLU A 139 31.31 -6.75 33.50
N GLY A 140 32.06 -7.20 32.49
CA GLY A 140 33.46 -6.79 32.27
C GLY A 140 33.63 -5.31 31.91
N ARG A 141 32.62 -4.68 31.31
CA ARG A 141 32.63 -3.24 30.97
C ARG A 141 32.29 -2.36 32.17
N SER A 142 31.34 -2.80 33.00
CA SER A 142 30.91 -2.09 34.21
C SER A 142 32.00 -2.01 35.30
N LYS A 143 32.92 -2.98 35.36
CA LYS A 143 34.05 -2.97 36.31
C LYS A 143 35.28 -2.18 35.86
N ALA A 144 35.25 -1.59 34.66
CA ALA A 144 36.38 -0.86 34.08
C ALA A 144 36.24 0.67 34.16
N GLU A 145 35.16 1.19 34.76
CA GLU A 145 34.92 2.62 35.04
C GLU A 145 35.13 2.98 36.52
#